data_AF-A0A1F4M5P7-F1
#
_entry.id   AF-A0A1F4M5P7-F1
#
_cell.length_a   1.000
_cell.length_b   1.000
_cell.length_c   1.000
_cell.angle_alpha   90.00
_cell.angle_beta   90.00
_cell.angle_gamma   90.00
#
_symmetry.space_group_name_H-M   'P 1'
#
loop_
_entity.id
_entity.type
_entity.pdbx_description
1 polymer ?
#
loop_
_entity_poly.entity_id
_entity_poly.type
_entity_poly.pdbx_seq_one_letter_code
_entity_poly.pdbx_strand_id
1 'polypeptide(L)'
;MNLDRHATPIGLLYNPGDLFGERRAELMVGPMLMGGLQPVKFVSDQIDADTLTVAGQWFKDGSWQPCANAIISCILDFSIPNQTRTTAEALLLQQTPHSHRIDLNRWQLFHLLQHDDEVNCLVLPCRPLDSQKDVEVAVHQWPAFVVKSRFEGSPDQPYLIEKYPDGWKITNFYQETCVDDSTFQSWLSSKYNGKWMLQAFLSTRSAQSRPYALQITVQQRHDGAWMAPTIQCMLATESPFACLQAGAEHIGPPFAPIWENVVIPTDHPNYPGLAPRLQCFGLVLARRIEELSGGQPMALGFRVLLDKELNPYLVNLDVRAAAPTRAARNMEFFRHMTEFAFGLTVIRAKNIPGPKCLFDAVNPISQCPSCGISVRSNIKPEEVVTLMRNQSGWIDLAVGMGGRRTLRAANELAEEVSQRAFISLRIGVAANDIALPDLGEKRLSAQEEYVGKGLLRWPEVRLMRSARVPLLQAQLHHALQLMPARGPDMIWVEDMDLGMRALPEAERLAELKKTMTWLDSVCLQGWAGCWGVCLFNDKSVESQVLLEQMLAHSSGQGFFKKIGVRAANFNTKQWEKMSAQLPELVLLANNSTEHQWVTQNLPQIPVLTKWSPESAALSNLSQAIATC
;
A
#
# COMPACT_ATOMS: atom_id res chain seq x y z
N MET A 1 -35.71 1.30 -13.97
CA MET A 1 -34.67 2.25 -13.50
C MET A 1 -34.07 2.91 -14.73
N ASN A 2 -34.36 4.19 -14.99
CA ASN A 2 -33.66 4.96 -16.02
C ASN A 2 -32.31 5.39 -15.45
N LEU A 3 -31.26 4.62 -15.76
CA LEU A 3 -29.86 4.96 -15.49
C LEU A 3 -29.35 5.91 -16.59
N ASP A 4 -29.99 7.07 -16.77
CA ASP A 4 -29.48 8.16 -17.62
C ASP A 4 -28.43 9.02 -16.88
N ARG A 5 -27.74 8.46 -15.89
CA ARG A 5 -26.52 9.08 -15.36
C ARG A 5 -25.44 8.81 -16.39
N HIS A 6 -24.99 9.87 -17.08
CA HIS A 6 -23.88 9.81 -18.01
C HIS A 6 -22.70 9.06 -17.38
N ALA A 7 -22.49 7.81 -17.82
CA ALA A 7 -21.39 6.97 -17.34
C ALA A 7 -20.07 7.69 -17.63
N THR A 8 -19.17 7.73 -16.64
CA THR A 8 -17.95 8.53 -16.76
C THR A 8 -16.98 7.88 -17.76
N PRO A 9 -16.53 8.59 -18.81
CA PRO A 9 -15.61 8.02 -19.80
C PRO A 9 -14.21 7.80 -19.21
N ILE A 10 -13.70 6.57 -19.35
CA ILE A 10 -12.34 6.17 -18.95
C ILE A 10 -11.57 5.73 -20.18
N GLY A 11 -10.44 6.38 -20.43
CA GLY A 11 -9.57 6.12 -21.54
C GLY A 11 -8.71 4.88 -21.34
N LEU A 12 -8.64 4.03 -22.35
CA LEU A 12 -7.74 2.88 -22.45
C LEU A 12 -6.80 3.15 -23.62
N LEU A 13 -5.64 3.75 -23.34
CA LEU A 13 -4.66 4.17 -24.36
C LEU A 13 -3.72 3.01 -24.68
N TYR A 14 -3.49 2.72 -25.97
CA TYR A 14 -2.53 1.71 -26.41
C TYR A 14 -1.90 2.11 -27.76
N ASN A 15 -0.88 1.36 -28.21
CA ASN A 15 -0.26 1.62 -29.52
C ASN A 15 -0.94 0.86 -30.66
N PRO A 16 -0.98 1.43 -31.87
CA PRO A 16 -1.44 0.72 -33.06
C PRO A 16 -0.67 -0.61 -33.25
N GLY A 17 -1.40 -1.70 -33.47
CA GLY A 17 -0.84 -3.04 -33.66
C GLY A 17 -0.35 -3.74 -32.37
N ASP A 18 -0.44 -3.09 -31.20
CA ASP A 18 -0.13 -3.74 -29.92
C ASP A 18 -1.30 -4.61 -29.44
N LEU A 19 -1.35 -5.84 -29.94
CA LEU A 19 -2.33 -6.85 -29.55
C LEU A 19 -2.36 -7.11 -28.03
N PHE A 20 -1.26 -6.87 -27.32
CA PHE A 20 -1.20 -7.04 -25.88
C PHE A 20 -1.91 -5.90 -25.15
N GLY A 21 -1.70 -4.65 -25.57
CA GLY A 21 -2.45 -3.50 -25.08
C GLY A 21 -3.94 -3.61 -25.37
N GLU A 22 -4.30 -3.99 -26.59
CA GLU A 22 -5.70 -4.14 -27.00
C GLU A 22 -6.42 -5.21 -26.17
N ARG A 23 -5.85 -6.41 -26.04
CA ARG A 23 -6.47 -7.49 -25.24
C ARG A 23 -6.65 -7.13 -23.78
N ARG A 24 -5.80 -6.27 -23.21
CA ARG A 24 -5.98 -5.76 -21.84
C ARG A 24 -7.12 -4.78 -21.74
N ALA A 25 -7.27 -3.90 -22.73
CA ALA A 25 -8.42 -3.02 -22.80
C ALA A 25 -9.73 -3.82 -22.78
N GLU A 26 -9.80 -4.93 -23.52
CA GLU A 26 -10.95 -5.85 -23.50
C GLU A 26 -11.21 -6.45 -22.10
N LEU A 27 -10.17 -6.89 -21.39
CA LEU A 27 -10.32 -7.48 -20.04
C LEU A 27 -10.82 -6.48 -18.98
N MET A 28 -10.62 -5.18 -19.20
CA MET A 28 -11.11 -4.11 -18.31
C MET A 28 -12.60 -3.81 -18.48
N VAL A 29 -13.20 -4.15 -19.63
CA VAL A 29 -14.57 -3.78 -19.96
C VAL A 29 -15.56 -4.26 -18.89
N GLY A 30 -15.53 -5.55 -18.54
CA GLY A 30 -16.45 -6.13 -17.56
C GLY A 30 -16.39 -5.41 -16.20
N PRO A 31 -15.22 -5.36 -15.54
CA PRO A 31 -15.03 -4.61 -14.31
C PRO A 31 -15.49 -3.14 -14.39
N MET A 32 -15.13 -2.42 -15.46
CA MET A 32 -15.51 -1.01 -15.64
C MET A 32 -17.02 -0.81 -15.75
N LEU A 33 -17.70 -1.63 -16.55
CA LEU A 33 -19.15 -1.56 -16.68
C LEU A 33 -19.86 -1.88 -15.35
N MET A 34 -19.35 -2.86 -14.60
CA MET A 34 -19.86 -3.15 -13.25
C MET A 34 -19.66 -1.98 -12.27
N GLY A 35 -18.61 -1.18 -12.48
CA GLY A 35 -18.35 0.06 -11.73
C GLY A 35 -19.12 1.29 -12.23
N GLY A 36 -19.99 1.15 -13.24
CA GLY A 36 -20.72 2.28 -13.84
C GLY A 36 -19.83 3.24 -14.66
N LEU A 37 -18.68 2.76 -15.12
CA LEU A 37 -17.75 3.51 -15.96
C LEU A 37 -17.95 3.18 -17.44
N GLN A 38 -17.70 4.14 -18.32
CA GLN A 38 -17.76 3.96 -19.76
C GLN A 38 -16.34 3.80 -20.32
N PRO A 39 -15.86 2.58 -20.64
CA PRO A 39 -14.55 2.41 -21.26
C PRO A 39 -14.54 3.02 -22.67
N VAL A 40 -13.45 3.72 -22.98
CA VAL A 40 -13.14 4.32 -24.28
C VAL A 40 -11.75 3.85 -24.68
N LYS A 41 -11.64 3.01 -25.71
CA LYS A 41 -10.33 2.57 -26.21
C LYS A 41 -9.89 3.43 -27.39
N PHE A 42 -8.62 3.83 -27.41
CA PHE A 42 -8.08 4.74 -28.42
C PHE A 42 -6.55 4.63 -28.54
N VAL A 43 -6.01 5.17 -29.64
CA VAL A 43 -4.58 5.32 -29.89
C VAL A 43 -4.18 6.81 -29.97
N SER A 44 -2.87 7.09 -29.88
CA SER A 44 -2.31 8.46 -29.83
C SER A 44 -2.80 9.36 -30.98
N ASP A 45 -2.88 8.84 -32.20
CA ASP A 45 -3.29 9.61 -33.40
C ASP A 45 -4.75 10.05 -33.40
N GLN A 46 -5.54 9.58 -32.44
CA GLN A 46 -6.96 9.91 -32.31
C GLN A 46 -7.22 11.00 -31.25
N ILE A 47 -6.17 11.59 -30.70
CA ILE A 47 -6.26 12.69 -29.73
C ILE A 47 -6.25 14.01 -30.50
N ASP A 48 -7.32 14.78 -30.36
CA ASP A 48 -7.39 16.13 -30.90
C ASP A 48 -6.56 17.09 -30.01
N ALA A 49 -5.52 17.71 -30.58
CA ALA A 49 -4.57 18.51 -29.81
C ALA A 49 -5.17 19.80 -29.23
N ASP A 50 -6.20 20.36 -29.88
CA ASP A 50 -6.78 21.66 -29.53
C ASP A 50 -7.85 21.52 -28.45
N THR A 51 -8.68 20.49 -28.58
CA THR A 51 -9.81 20.22 -27.68
C THR A 51 -9.48 19.21 -26.59
N LEU A 52 -8.38 18.45 -26.76
CA LEU A 52 -8.00 17.32 -25.92
C LEU A 52 -9.13 16.29 -25.78
N THR A 53 -9.97 16.20 -26.80
CA THR A 53 -10.95 15.12 -26.95
C THR A 53 -10.38 13.96 -27.72
N VAL A 54 -11.00 12.80 -27.55
CA VAL A 54 -10.54 11.54 -28.12
C VAL A 54 -11.58 11.00 -29.10
N ALA A 55 -11.15 10.79 -30.35
CA ALA A 55 -11.81 9.87 -31.24
C ALA A 55 -11.38 8.43 -30.89
N GLY A 56 -12.28 7.46 -30.97
CA GLY A 56 -11.98 6.11 -30.49
C GLY A 56 -13.18 5.22 -30.54
N GLN A 57 -13.29 4.28 -29.60
CA GLN A 57 -14.43 3.38 -29.51
C GLN A 57 -14.97 3.28 -28.08
N TRP A 58 -16.27 3.45 -27.91
CA TRP A 58 -17.00 3.16 -26.67
C TRP A 58 -17.47 1.72 -26.66
N PHE A 59 -17.42 1.06 -25.52
CA PHE A 59 -18.10 -0.23 -25.37
C PHE A 59 -19.58 0.00 -25.01
N LYS A 60 -20.50 -0.24 -25.94
CA LYS A 60 -21.95 -0.11 -25.79
C LYS A 60 -22.67 -1.30 -26.39
N ASP A 61 -23.71 -1.77 -25.71
CA ASP A 61 -24.56 -2.89 -26.15
C ASP A 61 -23.76 -4.14 -26.52
N GLY A 62 -22.73 -4.45 -25.73
CA GLY A 62 -21.86 -5.61 -25.94
C GLY A 62 -20.84 -5.48 -27.07
N SER A 63 -20.66 -4.29 -27.65
CA SER A 63 -19.77 -4.07 -28.80
C SER A 63 -18.99 -2.76 -28.70
N TRP A 64 -17.82 -2.71 -29.35
CA TRP A 64 -17.08 -1.46 -29.54
C TRP A 64 -17.68 -0.65 -30.69
N GLN A 65 -18.16 0.55 -30.39
CA GLN A 65 -18.78 1.47 -31.34
C GLN A 65 -17.95 2.75 -31.46
N PRO A 66 -17.81 3.34 -32.66
CA PRO A 66 -17.06 4.58 -32.84
C PRO A 66 -17.57 5.74 -31.96
N CYS A 67 -16.64 6.55 -31.47
CA CYS A 67 -16.91 7.84 -30.82
C CYS A 67 -15.97 8.90 -31.39
N ALA A 68 -16.46 10.13 -31.57
CA ALA A 68 -15.69 11.19 -32.22
C ALA A 68 -15.03 12.17 -31.25
N ASN A 69 -15.68 12.48 -30.13
CA ASN A 69 -15.28 13.58 -29.23
C ASN A 69 -15.45 13.18 -27.75
N ALA A 70 -14.84 12.08 -27.33
CA ALA A 70 -14.91 11.65 -25.94
C ALA A 70 -14.02 12.53 -25.05
N ILE A 71 -14.59 13.13 -24.00
CA ILE A 71 -13.84 13.80 -22.95
C ILE A 71 -13.48 12.76 -21.89
N ILE A 72 -12.18 12.51 -21.73
CA ILE A 72 -11.69 11.43 -20.87
C ILE A 72 -11.44 11.94 -19.45
N SER A 73 -12.02 11.28 -18.45
CA SER A 73 -11.86 11.67 -17.05
C SER A 73 -10.60 11.10 -16.40
N CYS A 74 -10.15 9.93 -16.85
CA CYS A 74 -8.99 9.17 -16.39
C CYS A 74 -8.44 8.33 -17.54
N ILE A 75 -7.12 8.15 -17.64
CA ILE A 75 -6.48 7.31 -18.66
C ILE A 75 -5.75 6.17 -17.97
N LEU A 76 -6.07 4.94 -18.38
CA LEU A 76 -5.23 3.78 -18.14
C LEU A 76 -4.28 3.63 -19.34
N ASP A 77 -3.02 4.00 -19.13
CA ASP A 77 -2.00 3.95 -20.18
C ASP A 77 -1.43 2.53 -20.32
N PHE A 78 -1.79 1.87 -21.42
CA PHE A 78 -1.22 0.60 -21.85
C PHE A 78 -0.28 0.76 -23.03
N SER A 79 0.25 1.95 -23.33
CA SER A 79 1.25 2.13 -24.37
C SER A 79 2.60 1.50 -24.01
N ILE A 80 3.37 1.11 -25.03
CA ILE A 80 4.75 0.62 -24.96
C ILE A 80 5.64 1.76 -24.43
N PRO A 81 6.42 1.53 -23.36
CA PRO A 81 7.32 2.54 -22.81
C PRO A 81 8.41 2.93 -23.81
N ASN A 82 8.97 4.12 -23.66
CA ASN A 82 10.06 4.65 -24.50
C ASN A 82 9.67 4.89 -25.98
N GLN A 83 8.38 4.82 -26.34
CA GLN A 83 7.93 5.35 -27.62
C GLN A 83 7.71 6.85 -27.53
N THR A 84 8.16 7.58 -28.55
CA THR A 84 7.91 9.02 -28.69
C THR A 84 6.42 9.27 -28.65
N ARG A 85 6.00 10.11 -27.69
CA ARG A 85 4.61 10.56 -27.57
C ARG A 85 4.36 11.68 -28.58
N THR A 86 3.15 11.73 -29.12
CA THR A 86 2.70 12.92 -29.83
C THR A 86 2.54 14.08 -28.83
N THR A 87 2.61 15.32 -29.32
CA THR A 87 2.35 16.50 -28.47
C THR A 87 0.95 16.45 -27.86
N ALA A 88 -0.04 16.00 -28.63
CA ALA A 88 -1.42 15.84 -28.16
C ALA A 88 -1.53 14.82 -27.02
N GLU A 89 -0.88 13.66 -27.16
CA GLU A 89 -0.82 12.65 -26.09
C GLU A 89 -0.17 13.20 -24.83
N ALA A 90 0.99 13.85 -24.94
CA ALA A 90 1.68 14.41 -23.79
C ALA A 90 0.83 15.45 -23.05
N LEU A 91 0.13 16.34 -23.79
CA LEU A 91 -0.77 17.33 -23.22
C LEU A 91 -1.98 16.68 -22.53
N LEU A 92 -2.61 15.69 -23.17
CA LEU A 92 -3.75 14.99 -22.60
C LEU A 92 -3.38 14.28 -21.30
N LEU A 93 -2.24 13.59 -21.27
CA LEU A 93 -1.75 12.90 -20.07
C LEU A 93 -1.39 13.90 -18.96
N GLN A 94 -0.74 15.02 -19.28
CA GLN A 94 -0.44 16.06 -18.29
C GLN A 94 -1.70 16.61 -17.62
N GLN A 95 -2.82 16.68 -18.33
CA GLN A 95 -4.11 17.14 -17.80
C GLN A 95 -4.96 16.03 -17.16
N THR A 96 -4.57 14.77 -17.34
CA THR A 96 -5.31 13.62 -16.84
C THR A 96 -4.59 13.01 -15.63
N PRO A 97 -5.22 13.00 -14.44
CA PRO A 97 -4.60 12.47 -13.22
C PRO A 97 -4.08 11.04 -13.40
N HIS A 98 -2.94 10.75 -12.77
CA HIS A 98 -2.32 9.42 -12.69
C HIS A 98 -2.12 8.70 -14.03
N SER A 99 -1.95 9.46 -15.09
CA SER A 99 -1.65 8.94 -16.42
C SER A 99 -0.14 8.97 -16.73
N HIS A 100 0.68 9.11 -15.68
CA HIS A 100 2.12 9.20 -15.82
C HIS A 100 2.72 7.84 -16.18
N ARG A 101 3.47 7.81 -17.28
CA ARG A 101 4.26 6.65 -17.71
C ARG A 101 5.71 6.87 -17.30
N ILE A 102 6.36 5.81 -16.86
CA ILE A 102 7.81 5.84 -16.68
C ILE A 102 8.43 5.75 -18.08
N ASP A 103 8.95 6.88 -18.56
CA ASP A 103 9.61 7.02 -19.86
C ASP A 103 11.12 6.74 -19.82
N LEU A 104 11.55 6.01 -18.80
CA LEU A 104 12.93 5.56 -18.65
C LEU A 104 13.09 4.18 -19.30
N ASN A 105 14.20 3.99 -20.00
CA ASN A 105 14.59 2.65 -20.42
C ASN A 105 15.11 1.85 -19.21
N ARG A 106 15.22 0.53 -19.37
CA ARG A 106 15.62 -0.39 -18.30
C ARG A 106 16.96 0.01 -17.68
N TRP A 107 17.93 0.41 -18.50
CA TRP A 107 19.24 0.83 -17.99
C TRP A 107 19.14 2.11 -17.17
N GLN A 108 18.46 3.15 -17.68
CA GLN A 108 18.30 4.43 -16.98
C GLN A 108 17.65 4.24 -15.61
N LEU A 109 16.59 3.45 -15.55
CA LEU A 109 15.91 3.15 -14.31
C LEU A 109 16.83 2.41 -13.32
N PHE A 110 17.48 1.33 -13.75
CA PHE A 110 18.37 0.58 -12.87
C PHE A 110 19.55 1.43 -12.41
N HIS A 111 20.08 2.28 -13.29
CA HIS A 111 21.12 3.24 -12.95
C HIS A 111 20.65 4.19 -11.85
N LEU A 112 19.43 4.75 -11.94
CA LEU A 112 18.87 5.57 -10.86
C LEU A 112 18.77 4.80 -9.54
N LEU A 113 18.21 3.58 -9.57
CA LEU A 113 18.02 2.79 -8.36
C LEU A 113 19.35 2.32 -7.74
N GLN A 114 20.38 2.04 -8.54
CA GLN A 114 21.71 1.66 -8.06
C GLN A 114 22.47 2.82 -7.40
N HIS A 115 22.15 4.06 -7.74
CA HIS A 115 22.73 5.27 -7.15
C HIS A 115 21.87 5.84 -6.02
N ASP A 116 20.76 5.18 -5.68
CA ASP A 116 19.89 5.56 -4.58
C ASP A 116 20.35 4.89 -3.28
N ASP A 117 20.63 5.70 -2.25
CA ASP A 117 21.17 5.20 -0.97
C ASP A 117 20.18 4.31 -0.20
N GLU A 118 18.88 4.39 -0.49
CA GLU A 118 17.84 3.62 0.22
C GLU A 118 17.58 2.26 -0.42
N VAL A 119 17.63 2.17 -1.76
CA VAL A 119 17.24 0.95 -2.50
C VAL A 119 18.33 0.31 -3.34
N ASN A 120 19.55 0.86 -3.40
CA ASN A 120 20.65 0.26 -4.16
C ASN A 120 20.91 -1.21 -3.79
N CYS A 121 20.76 -1.56 -2.51
CA CYS A 121 20.98 -2.91 -2.00
C CYS A 121 19.88 -3.91 -2.41
N LEU A 122 18.77 -3.43 -2.97
CA LEU A 122 17.65 -4.23 -3.45
C LEU A 122 17.73 -4.51 -4.95
N VAL A 123 18.73 -3.97 -5.65
CA VAL A 123 18.84 -4.05 -7.12
C VAL A 123 20.03 -4.89 -7.50
N LEU A 124 19.82 -5.86 -8.39
CA LEU A 124 20.90 -6.71 -8.87
C LEU A 124 21.89 -5.86 -9.71
N PRO A 125 23.21 -5.89 -9.42
CA PRO A 125 24.18 -5.02 -10.07
C PRO A 125 24.12 -5.11 -11.59
N CYS A 126 24.10 -3.96 -12.24
CA CYS A 126 24.10 -3.86 -13.69
C CYS A 126 24.95 -2.69 -14.20
N ARG A 127 25.28 -2.72 -15.49
CA ARG A 127 26.18 -1.80 -16.19
C ARG A 127 25.75 -1.65 -17.65
N PRO A 128 26.09 -0.54 -18.32
CA PRO A 128 25.89 -0.47 -19.76
C PRO A 128 26.89 -1.40 -20.48
N LEU A 129 26.51 -1.90 -21.66
CA LEU A 129 27.41 -2.57 -22.59
C LEU A 129 27.74 -1.59 -23.72
N ASP A 130 28.70 -0.69 -23.48
CA ASP A 130 29.13 0.31 -24.47
C ASP A 130 30.51 -0.04 -25.06
N SER A 131 31.30 -0.85 -24.36
CA SER A 131 32.66 -1.19 -24.74
C SER A 131 33.10 -2.56 -24.22
N GLN A 132 34.24 -3.06 -24.73
CA GLN A 132 34.89 -4.27 -24.24
C GLN A 132 35.29 -4.17 -22.76
N LYS A 133 35.72 -2.97 -22.33
CA LYS A 133 36.11 -2.70 -20.95
C LYS A 133 34.97 -2.98 -19.97
N ASP A 134 33.72 -2.74 -20.36
CA ASP A 134 32.56 -3.03 -19.52
C ASP A 134 32.44 -4.53 -19.23
N VAL A 135 32.73 -5.37 -20.22
CA VAL A 135 32.72 -6.83 -20.07
C VAL A 135 33.91 -7.32 -19.25
N GLU A 136 35.10 -6.77 -19.47
CA GLU A 136 36.28 -7.10 -18.66
C GLU A 136 36.02 -6.85 -17.17
N VAL A 137 35.43 -5.69 -16.84
CA VAL A 137 35.07 -5.40 -15.45
C VAL A 137 33.97 -6.33 -14.94
N ALA A 138 32.94 -6.61 -15.75
CA ALA A 138 31.86 -7.53 -15.37
C ALA A 138 32.39 -8.94 -15.05
N VAL A 139 33.31 -9.47 -15.84
CA VAL A 139 33.90 -10.81 -15.68
C VAL A 139 34.76 -10.90 -14.41
N HIS A 140 35.46 -9.83 -14.07
CA HIS A 140 36.23 -9.77 -12.84
C HIS A 140 35.35 -9.67 -11.58
N GLN A 141 34.14 -9.10 -11.70
CA GLN A 141 33.23 -8.89 -10.56
C GLN A 141 32.20 -10.00 -10.40
N TRP A 142 31.79 -10.64 -11.49
CA TRP A 142 30.66 -11.55 -11.52
C TRP A 142 31.07 -12.89 -12.15
N PRO A 143 30.77 -14.03 -11.50
CA PRO A 143 31.09 -15.34 -12.06
C PRO A 143 30.33 -15.64 -13.37
N ALA A 144 29.13 -15.07 -13.49
CA ALA A 144 28.30 -15.11 -14.68
C ALA A 144 27.46 -13.83 -14.78
N PHE A 145 27.09 -13.44 -16.01
CA PHE A 145 26.30 -12.24 -16.25
C PHE A 145 25.36 -12.38 -17.44
N VAL A 146 24.31 -11.56 -17.45
CA VAL A 146 23.30 -11.50 -18.49
C VAL A 146 23.54 -10.30 -19.38
N VAL A 147 23.61 -10.54 -20.69
CA VAL A 147 23.57 -9.51 -21.74
C VAL A 147 22.12 -9.37 -22.21
N LYS A 148 21.50 -8.21 -22.00
CA LYS A 148 20.10 -7.97 -22.37
C LYS A 148 19.88 -6.55 -22.93
N SER A 149 18.79 -6.36 -23.68
CA SER A 149 18.44 -5.05 -24.23
C SER A 149 18.19 -4.02 -23.10
N ARG A 150 18.50 -2.75 -23.33
CA ARG A 150 18.11 -1.61 -22.49
C ARG A 150 16.64 -1.28 -22.64
N PHE A 151 16.01 -1.69 -23.73
CA PHE A 151 14.64 -1.34 -24.06
C PHE A 151 13.68 -2.47 -23.67
N GLU A 152 12.55 -2.10 -23.05
CA GLU A 152 11.44 -3.02 -22.85
C GLU A 152 10.80 -3.41 -24.18
N GLY A 153 10.22 -4.61 -24.24
CA GLY A 153 9.54 -5.10 -25.46
C GLY A 153 10.45 -5.43 -26.64
N SER A 154 11.78 -5.34 -26.50
CA SER A 154 12.73 -5.75 -27.54
C SER A 154 12.50 -7.22 -27.93
N PRO A 155 12.46 -7.56 -29.23
CA PRO A 155 12.37 -8.96 -29.66
C PRO A 155 13.66 -9.74 -29.35
N ASP A 156 14.74 -9.02 -29.06
CA ASP A 156 16.02 -9.59 -28.66
C ASP A 156 15.93 -10.33 -27.32
N GLN A 157 16.36 -11.58 -27.33
CA GLN A 157 16.44 -12.40 -26.13
C GLN A 157 17.67 -12.05 -25.27
N PRO A 158 17.57 -12.19 -23.93
CA PRO A 158 18.74 -12.14 -23.06
C PRO A 158 19.67 -13.33 -23.31
N TYR A 159 20.98 -13.12 -23.09
CA TYR A 159 22.03 -14.14 -23.15
C TYR A 159 22.71 -14.26 -21.79
N LEU A 160 22.86 -15.46 -21.27
CA LEU A 160 23.71 -15.76 -20.12
C LEU A 160 25.13 -16.03 -20.62
N ILE A 161 26.09 -15.35 -20.03
CA ILE A 161 27.50 -15.45 -20.36
C ILE A 161 28.25 -16.00 -19.16
N GLU A 162 29.01 -17.07 -19.38
CA GLU A 162 29.88 -17.70 -18.40
C GLU A 162 31.30 -17.79 -18.98
N LYS A 163 32.31 -17.31 -18.24
CA LYS A 163 33.71 -17.41 -18.66
C LYS A 163 34.30 -18.75 -18.20
N TYR A 164 34.90 -19.48 -19.14
CA TYR A 164 35.65 -20.70 -18.88
C TYR A 164 37.15 -20.48 -19.16
N PRO A 165 38.05 -21.35 -18.66
CA PRO A 165 39.48 -21.26 -18.96
C PRO A 165 39.79 -21.21 -20.46
N ASP A 166 39.11 -22.05 -21.25
CA ASP A 166 39.38 -22.23 -22.68
C ASP A 166 38.43 -21.46 -23.61
N GLY A 167 37.58 -20.57 -23.07
CA GLY A 167 36.63 -19.83 -23.87
C GLY A 167 35.44 -19.27 -23.10
N TRP A 168 34.30 -19.19 -23.76
CA TRP A 168 33.06 -18.61 -23.24
C TRP A 168 31.89 -19.52 -23.54
N LYS A 169 30.93 -19.59 -22.62
CA LYS A 169 29.64 -20.20 -22.87
C LYS A 169 28.59 -19.11 -22.98
N ILE A 170 27.85 -19.14 -24.09
CA ILE A 170 26.73 -18.25 -24.37
C ILE A 170 25.46 -19.09 -24.38
N THR A 171 24.58 -18.86 -23.41
CA THR A 171 23.28 -19.55 -23.32
C THR A 171 22.15 -18.56 -23.62
N ASN A 172 21.28 -18.90 -24.56
CA ASN A 172 20.00 -18.22 -24.78
C ASN A 172 18.83 -19.16 -24.38
N PHE A 173 17.60 -18.86 -24.79
CA PHE A 173 16.44 -19.69 -24.45
C PHE A 173 16.49 -21.13 -24.95
N TYR A 174 17.10 -21.35 -26.11
CA TYR A 174 16.98 -22.60 -26.86
C TYR A 174 18.33 -23.28 -27.10
N GLN A 175 19.43 -22.55 -26.90
CA GLN A 175 20.75 -22.97 -27.34
C GLN A 175 21.81 -22.56 -26.33
N GLU A 176 22.75 -23.47 -26.12
CA GLU A 176 24.02 -23.20 -25.48
C GLU A 176 25.11 -23.32 -26.55
N THR A 177 26.06 -22.39 -26.55
CA THR A 177 27.18 -22.41 -27.48
C THR A 177 28.45 -22.06 -26.75
N CYS A 178 29.45 -22.94 -26.85
CA CYS A 178 30.80 -22.66 -26.37
C CYS A 178 31.63 -22.10 -27.53
N VAL A 179 32.31 -20.98 -27.28
CA VAL A 179 33.10 -20.26 -28.29
C VAL A 179 34.45 -19.87 -27.71
N ASP A 180 35.46 -19.75 -28.57
CA ASP A 180 36.76 -19.19 -28.18
C ASP A 180 36.68 -17.66 -27.94
N ASP A 181 37.76 -17.09 -27.41
CA ASP A 181 37.83 -15.64 -27.13
C ASP A 181 37.62 -14.80 -28.40
N SER A 182 38.16 -15.21 -29.54
CA SER A 182 38.07 -14.44 -30.79
C SER A 182 36.63 -14.36 -31.30
N THR A 183 35.91 -15.48 -31.22
CA THR A 183 34.52 -15.62 -31.64
C THR A 183 33.60 -14.87 -30.67
N PHE A 184 33.87 -14.93 -29.36
CA PHE A 184 33.15 -14.16 -28.37
C PHE A 184 33.32 -12.64 -28.59
N GLN A 185 34.53 -12.16 -28.84
CA GLN A 185 34.77 -10.73 -29.10
C GLN A 185 34.08 -10.26 -30.39
N SER A 186 34.09 -11.08 -31.44
CA SER A 186 33.34 -10.79 -32.67
C SER A 186 31.83 -10.68 -32.39
N TRP A 187 31.26 -11.65 -31.67
CA TRP A 187 29.85 -11.61 -31.25
C TRP A 187 29.53 -10.36 -30.44
N LEU A 188 30.38 -10.04 -29.46
CA LEU A 188 30.19 -8.93 -28.53
C LEU A 188 30.30 -7.56 -29.23
N SER A 189 31.19 -7.44 -30.23
CA SER A 189 31.35 -6.20 -31.00
C SER A 189 30.06 -5.74 -31.68
N SER A 190 29.23 -6.69 -32.12
CA SER A 190 27.90 -6.41 -32.71
C SER A 190 26.90 -5.80 -31.71
N LYS A 191 27.22 -5.85 -30.41
CA LYS A 191 26.37 -5.40 -29.30
C LYS A 191 26.80 -4.03 -28.74
N TYR A 192 27.93 -3.47 -29.17
CA TYR A 192 28.40 -2.12 -28.79
C TYR A 192 27.68 -1.01 -29.57
N ASN A 193 26.36 -0.98 -29.48
CA ASN A 193 25.52 -0.02 -30.20
C ASN A 193 24.60 0.77 -29.25
N GLY A 194 24.93 0.80 -27.96
CA GLY A 194 24.13 1.45 -26.92
C GLY A 194 22.78 0.78 -26.63
N LYS A 195 22.43 -0.33 -27.32
CA LYS A 195 21.17 -1.05 -27.11
C LYS A 195 21.24 -2.03 -25.94
N TRP A 196 22.42 -2.44 -25.49
CA TRP A 196 22.59 -3.56 -24.56
C TRP A 196 23.13 -3.13 -23.20
N MET A 197 22.84 -3.92 -22.18
CA MET A 197 23.36 -3.79 -20.82
C MET A 197 23.80 -5.15 -20.29
N LEU A 198 24.70 -5.11 -19.32
CA LEU A 198 25.18 -6.24 -18.53
C LEU A 198 24.47 -6.23 -17.17
N GLN A 199 24.07 -7.38 -16.66
CA GLN A 199 23.56 -7.53 -15.30
C GLN A 199 24.17 -8.78 -14.66
N ALA A 200 24.56 -8.72 -13.39
CA ALA A 200 25.01 -9.90 -12.67
C ALA A 200 23.96 -11.02 -12.77
N PHE A 201 24.39 -12.28 -12.83
CA PHE A 201 23.48 -13.43 -12.82
C PHE A 201 23.34 -13.98 -11.41
N LEU A 202 22.09 -14.17 -10.96
CA LEU A 202 21.76 -14.84 -9.70
C LEU A 202 20.98 -16.11 -10.02
N SER A 203 21.55 -17.27 -9.67
CA SER A 203 20.92 -18.56 -9.91
C SER A 203 19.92 -18.89 -8.80
N THR A 204 18.64 -18.89 -9.13
CA THR A 204 17.54 -19.34 -8.27
C THR A 204 17.05 -20.72 -8.70
N ARG A 205 16.94 -21.67 -7.76
CA ARG A 205 16.39 -23.00 -8.03
C ARG A 205 15.45 -23.43 -6.91
N SER A 206 14.35 -24.06 -7.29
CA SER A 206 13.40 -24.66 -6.35
C SER A 206 14.01 -25.86 -5.65
N ALA A 207 13.32 -26.42 -4.66
CA ALA A 207 13.67 -27.70 -4.04
C ALA A 207 13.81 -28.85 -5.07
N GLN A 208 13.11 -28.75 -6.20
CA GLN A 208 13.19 -29.70 -7.33
C GLN A 208 14.22 -29.29 -8.39
N SER A 209 15.14 -28.38 -8.06
CA SER A 209 16.15 -27.83 -8.96
C SER A 209 15.62 -27.08 -10.20
N ARG A 210 14.33 -26.73 -10.23
CA ARG A 210 13.72 -25.95 -11.32
C ARG A 210 14.03 -24.46 -11.16
N PRO A 211 14.44 -23.73 -12.21
CA PRO A 211 14.64 -22.29 -12.10
C PRO A 211 13.33 -21.58 -11.76
N TYR A 212 13.40 -20.55 -10.92
CA TYR A 212 12.21 -19.78 -10.57
C TYR A 212 12.49 -18.29 -10.45
N ALA A 213 11.45 -17.48 -10.58
CA ALA A 213 11.46 -16.07 -10.25
C ALA A 213 10.14 -15.70 -9.57
N LEU A 214 10.15 -14.62 -8.78
CA LEU A 214 8.94 -14.08 -8.18
C LEU A 214 8.46 -12.89 -9.01
N GLN A 215 7.15 -12.79 -9.19
CA GLN A 215 6.47 -11.61 -9.72
C GLN A 215 5.78 -10.92 -8.55
N ILE A 216 6.21 -9.71 -8.23
CA ILE A 216 5.58 -8.85 -7.22
C ILE A 216 4.87 -7.72 -7.95
N THR A 217 3.56 -7.64 -7.84
CA THR A 217 2.77 -6.59 -8.50
C THR A 217 2.18 -5.66 -7.46
N VAL A 218 2.47 -4.38 -7.58
CA VAL A 218 1.91 -3.30 -6.75
C VAL A 218 1.00 -2.44 -7.60
N GLN A 219 -0.01 -1.85 -6.95
CA GLN A 219 -0.95 -0.93 -7.59
C GLN A 219 -1.23 0.24 -6.67
N GLN A 220 -1.43 1.42 -7.22
CA GLN A 220 -1.92 2.56 -6.47
C GLN A 220 -3.45 2.46 -6.30
N ARG A 221 -3.92 2.96 -5.17
CA ARG A 221 -5.32 3.33 -4.92
C ARG A 221 -5.58 4.71 -5.50
N HIS A 222 -6.85 5.06 -5.64
CA HIS A 222 -7.25 6.37 -6.18
C HIS A 222 -6.75 7.58 -5.37
N ASP A 223 -6.31 7.36 -4.13
CA ASP A 223 -5.69 8.38 -3.27
C ASP A 223 -4.16 8.47 -3.48
N GLY A 224 -3.60 7.73 -4.46
CA GLY A 224 -2.17 7.63 -4.73
C GLY A 224 -1.41 6.67 -3.81
N ALA A 225 -2.05 6.05 -2.82
CA ALA A 225 -1.38 5.13 -1.91
C ALA A 225 -1.15 3.76 -2.56
N TRP A 226 0.06 3.21 -2.42
CA TRP A 226 0.40 1.86 -2.88
C TRP A 226 -0.32 0.79 -2.04
N MET A 227 -0.97 -0.15 -2.72
CA MET A 227 -1.62 -1.33 -2.13
C MET A 227 -0.61 -2.43 -1.82
N ALA A 228 -0.97 -3.29 -0.86
CA ALA A 228 -0.22 -4.52 -0.58
C ALA A 228 -0.01 -5.31 -1.88
N PRO A 229 1.23 -5.77 -2.16
CA PRO A 229 1.51 -6.40 -3.43
C PRO A 229 0.92 -7.80 -3.54
N THR A 230 0.56 -8.15 -4.77
CA THR A 230 0.33 -9.53 -5.18
C THR A 230 1.67 -10.19 -5.45
N ILE A 231 1.93 -11.36 -4.85
CA ILE A 231 3.20 -12.10 -5.03
C ILE A 231 2.88 -13.45 -5.68
N GLN A 232 3.57 -13.74 -6.78
CA GLN A 232 3.40 -14.97 -7.54
C GLN A 232 4.75 -15.61 -7.85
N CYS A 233 4.79 -16.94 -7.93
CA CYS A 233 6.00 -17.65 -8.35
C CYS A 233 5.87 -18.10 -9.80
N MET A 234 6.95 -17.92 -10.56
CA MET A 234 7.10 -18.33 -11.95
C MET A 234 8.15 -19.45 -12.00
N LEU A 235 7.74 -20.66 -12.34
CA LEU A 235 8.62 -21.83 -12.43
C LEU A 235 8.90 -22.18 -13.89
N ALA A 236 10.18 -22.21 -14.23
CA ALA A 236 10.66 -22.68 -15.52
C ALA A 236 10.83 -24.20 -15.52
N THR A 237 10.76 -24.82 -16.70
CA THR A 237 11.11 -26.24 -16.88
C THR A 237 12.62 -26.42 -17.03
N GLU A 238 13.28 -25.61 -17.86
CA GLU A 238 14.68 -25.85 -18.25
C GLU A 238 15.56 -24.59 -18.15
N SER A 239 15.17 -23.50 -18.80
CA SER A 239 15.99 -22.29 -18.85
C SER A 239 15.71 -21.32 -17.69
N PRO A 240 16.74 -20.74 -17.04
CA PRO A 240 16.56 -19.67 -16.07
C PRO A 240 15.94 -18.41 -16.67
N PHE A 241 15.97 -18.24 -18.00
CA PHE A 241 15.28 -17.12 -18.63
C PHE A 241 13.79 -17.37 -18.84
N ALA A 242 13.34 -18.64 -18.83
CA ALA A 242 11.93 -18.96 -19.01
C ALA A 242 11.05 -18.46 -17.85
N CYS A 243 11.56 -18.43 -16.61
CA CYS A 243 10.86 -17.80 -15.48
C CYS A 243 10.88 -16.27 -15.56
N LEU A 244 11.72 -15.70 -16.41
CA LEU A 244 11.77 -14.28 -16.73
C LEU A 244 11.07 -13.98 -18.06
N GLN A 245 10.17 -14.84 -18.55
CA GLN A 245 9.33 -14.56 -19.71
C GLN A 245 7.94 -15.22 -19.55
N ALA A 246 7.03 -14.97 -20.49
CA ALA A 246 5.65 -15.46 -20.45
C ALA A 246 5.49 -17.00 -20.63
N GLY A 247 6.60 -17.75 -20.64
CA GLY A 247 6.62 -19.20 -20.85
C GLY A 247 6.68 -20.04 -19.57
N ALA A 248 6.77 -19.42 -18.39
CA ALA A 248 6.82 -20.14 -17.14
C ALA A 248 5.45 -20.56 -16.61
N GLU A 249 5.47 -21.64 -15.83
CA GLU A 249 4.32 -22.09 -15.06
C GLU A 249 4.11 -21.14 -13.88
N HIS A 250 2.96 -20.47 -13.85
CA HIS A 250 2.59 -19.62 -12.72
C HIS A 250 2.00 -20.47 -11.59
N ILE A 251 2.71 -20.55 -10.47
CA ILE A 251 2.29 -21.31 -9.30
C ILE A 251 1.81 -20.37 -8.19
N GLY A 252 0.65 -20.73 -7.63
CA GLY A 252 -0.01 -20.06 -6.52
C GLY A 252 -1.22 -19.21 -6.97
N PRO A 253 -2.27 -19.10 -6.15
CA PRO A 253 -3.26 -18.05 -6.30
C PRO A 253 -2.60 -16.70 -5.98
N PRO A 254 -3.16 -15.57 -6.44
CA PRO A 254 -2.60 -14.24 -6.21
C PRO A 254 -2.35 -13.87 -4.72
N PHE A 255 -2.92 -14.62 -3.77
CA PHE A 255 -2.93 -14.26 -2.35
C PHE A 255 -2.58 -15.39 -1.37
N ALA A 256 -2.20 -16.59 -1.82
CA ALA A 256 -1.87 -17.67 -0.88
C ALA A 256 -0.38 -17.98 -0.86
N PRO A 257 0.19 -18.28 0.32
CA PRO A 257 1.53 -18.82 0.50
C PRO A 257 1.63 -20.28 0.01
N ILE A 258 1.06 -20.59 -1.16
CA ILE A 258 1.13 -21.93 -1.76
C ILE A 258 2.45 -22.11 -2.53
N TRP A 259 3.06 -21.02 -3.02
CA TRP A 259 4.42 -21.06 -3.60
C TRP A 259 5.50 -21.42 -2.57
N GLU A 260 5.18 -21.16 -1.31
CA GLU A 260 6.03 -21.27 -0.14
C GLU A 260 6.45 -22.74 0.11
N ASN A 261 5.55 -23.72 -0.08
CA ASN A 261 5.86 -25.15 0.06
C ASN A 261 6.45 -25.82 -1.21
N VAL A 262 6.36 -25.18 -2.38
CA VAL A 262 6.74 -25.80 -3.66
C VAL A 262 8.16 -25.40 -4.09
N VAL A 263 8.64 -24.25 -3.63
CA VAL A 263 9.83 -23.61 -4.20
C VAL A 263 10.93 -23.33 -3.19
N ILE A 264 10.60 -22.99 -1.95
CA ILE A 264 11.56 -22.49 -0.98
C ILE A 264 11.65 -23.46 0.20
N PRO A 265 12.86 -23.84 0.67
CA PRO A 265 13.01 -24.68 1.84
C PRO A 265 12.37 -24.01 3.07
N THR A 266 11.37 -24.66 3.66
CA THR A 266 10.61 -24.13 4.81
C THR A 266 11.43 -24.15 6.10
N ASP A 267 12.53 -24.90 6.12
CA ASP A 267 13.52 -24.99 7.19
C ASP A 267 14.56 -23.85 7.15
N HIS A 268 14.56 -23.02 6.11
CA HIS A 268 15.48 -21.88 6.05
C HIS A 268 15.15 -20.84 7.14
N PRO A 269 16.13 -20.32 7.91
CA PRO A 269 15.86 -19.41 9.04
C PRO A 269 15.07 -18.16 8.68
N ASN A 270 15.23 -17.65 7.46
CA ASN A 270 14.54 -16.45 6.97
C ASN A 270 13.14 -16.73 6.36
N TYR A 271 12.72 -17.99 6.27
CA TYR A 271 11.46 -18.37 5.63
C TYR A 271 10.22 -17.75 6.32
N PRO A 272 10.05 -17.79 7.66
CA PRO A 272 8.87 -17.23 8.33
C PRO A 272 8.65 -15.73 8.10
N GLY A 273 9.69 -15.01 7.71
CA GLY A 273 9.65 -13.57 7.41
C GLY A 273 9.57 -13.20 5.94
N LEU A 274 9.60 -14.18 5.04
CA LEU A 274 9.80 -13.91 3.62
C LEU A 274 8.63 -13.17 2.98
N ALA A 275 7.38 -13.60 3.24
CA ALA A 275 6.22 -12.94 2.66
C ALA A 275 6.09 -11.45 3.08
N PRO A 276 6.17 -11.07 4.37
CA PRO A 276 6.22 -9.67 4.78
C PRO A 276 7.40 -8.90 4.18
N ARG A 277 8.57 -9.53 4.06
CA ARG A 277 9.77 -8.92 3.47
C ARG A 277 9.56 -8.60 1.98
N LEU A 278 8.97 -9.52 1.22
CA LEU A 278 8.61 -9.32 -0.18
C LEU A 278 7.53 -8.24 -0.35
N GLN A 279 6.58 -8.17 0.58
CA GLN A 279 5.58 -7.10 0.59
C GLN A 279 6.23 -5.73 0.78
N CYS A 280 7.11 -5.62 1.77
CA CYS A 280 7.86 -4.39 2.03
C CYS A 280 8.75 -4.04 0.83
N PHE A 281 9.48 -5.01 0.27
CA PHE A 281 10.29 -4.83 -0.93
C PHE A 281 9.50 -4.21 -2.09
N GLY A 282 8.31 -4.75 -2.39
CA GLY A 282 7.45 -4.23 -3.46
C GLY A 282 7.02 -2.79 -3.21
N LEU A 283 6.53 -2.49 -2.01
CA LEU A 283 6.06 -1.15 -1.65
C LEU A 283 7.19 -0.10 -1.65
N VAL A 284 8.35 -0.47 -1.10
CA VAL A 284 9.53 0.39 -1.02
C VAL A 284 10.03 0.76 -2.41
N LEU A 285 10.23 -0.23 -3.29
CA LEU A 285 10.65 0.04 -4.66
C LEU A 285 9.63 0.87 -5.43
N ALA A 286 8.34 0.58 -5.29
CA ALA A 286 7.28 1.33 -5.95
C ALA A 286 7.34 2.82 -5.61
N ARG A 287 7.49 3.11 -4.32
CA ARG A 287 7.56 4.48 -3.82
C ARG A 287 8.82 5.20 -4.29
N ARG A 288 9.99 4.55 -4.22
CA ARG A 288 11.24 5.15 -4.69
C ARG A 288 11.24 5.37 -6.20
N ILE A 289 10.66 4.46 -6.97
CA ILE A 289 10.51 4.64 -8.42
C ILE A 289 9.60 5.83 -8.74
N GLU A 290 8.47 5.97 -8.04
CA GLU A 290 7.58 7.13 -8.16
C GLU A 290 8.35 8.45 -7.93
N GLU A 291 9.13 8.52 -6.84
CA GLU A 291 9.91 9.70 -6.48
C GLU A 291 11.04 10.00 -7.48
N LEU A 292 11.81 8.98 -7.87
CA LEU A 292 12.96 9.14 -8.77
C LEU A 292 12.55 9.39 -10.23
N SER A 293 11.41 8.84 -10.67
CA SER A 293 10.90 9.05 -12.03
C SER A 293 10.08 10.33 -12.19
N GLY A 294 9.77 11.03 -11.09
CA GLY A 294 8.99 12.27 -11.09
C GLY A 294 7.52 12.07 -11.44
N GLY A 295 7.01 10.84 -11.29
CA GLY A 295 5.71 10.47 -11.82
C GLY A 295 5.03 9.37 -11.02
N GLN A 296 3.69 9.32 -11.10
CA GLN A 296 2.87 8.39 -10.34
C GLN A 296 2.37 7.25 -11.25
N PRO A 297 3.16 6.17 -11.43
CA PRO A 297 2.69 5.00 -12.16
C PRO A 297 1.53 4.36 -11.40
N MET A 298 0.47 3.96 -12.11
CA MET A 298 -0.69 3.32 -11.47
C MET A 298 -0.39 1.92 -10.95
N ALA A 299 0.50 1.19 -11.63
CA ALA A 299 0.87 -0.18 -11.29
C ALA A 299 2.30 -0.46 -11.72
N LEU A 300 3.00 -1.29 -10.95
CA LEU A 300 4.35 -1.75 -11.25
C LEU A 300 4.45 -3.25 -11.02
N GLY A 301 5.15 -3.94 -11.92
CA GLY A 301 5.47 -5.36 -11.78
C GLY A 301 6.96 -5.54 -11.58
N PHE A 302 7.37 -6.10 -10.46
CA PHE A 302 8.77 -6.41 -10.15
C PHE A 302 9.03 -7.89 -10.38
N ARG A 303 10.06 -8.20 -11.18
CA ARG A 303 10.64 -9.54 -11.22
C ARG A 303 11.77 -9.60 -10.23
N VAL A 304 11.67 -10.57 -9.34
CA VAL A 304 12.52 -10.67 -8.15
C VAL A 304 13.13 -12.06 -8.11
N LEU A 305 14.45 -12.08 -7.87
CA LEU A 305 15.18 -13.31 -7.55
C LEU A 305 15.56 -13.29 -6.07
N LEU A 306 15.69 -14.47 -5.48
CA LEU A 306 16.14 -14.62 -4.09
C LEU A 306 17.57 -15.17 -4.08
N ASP A 307 18.45 -14.62 -3.24
CA ASP A 307 19.73 -15.26 -2.98
C ASP A 307 19.58 -16.49 -2.06
N LYS A 308 20.70 -17.12 -1.71
CA LYS A 308 20.73 -18.29 -0.83
C LYS A 308 20.28 -17.99 0.59
N GLU A 309 20.30 -16.72 1.02
CA GLU A 309 19.78 -16.23 2.28
C GLU A 309 18.32 -15.75 2.19
N LEU A 310 17.66 -15.91 1.05
CA LEU A 310 16.31 -15.43 0.75
C LEU A 310 16.18 -13.89 0.78
N ASN A 311 17.25 -13.17 0.45
CA ASN A 311 17.16 -11.73 0.21
C ASN A 311 16.65 -11.47 -1.21
N PRO A 312 15.65 -10.57 -1.38
CA PRO A 312 15.10 -10.25 -2.68
C PRO A 312 15.95 -9.24 -3.45
N TYR A 313 16.16 -9.50 -4.75
CA TYR A 313 16.82 -8.60 -5.69
C TYR A 313 15.93 -8.34 -6.92
N LEU A 314 15.78 -7.07 -7.27
CA LEU A 314 15.11 -6.63 -8.48
C LEU A 314 15.96 -6.98 -9.70
N VAL A 315 15.39 -7.73 -10.64
CA VAL A 315 16.05 -8.09 -11.91
C VAL A 315 15.38 -7.53 -13.14
N ASN A 316 14.08 -7.23 -13.06
CA ASN A 316 13.35 -6.52 -14.10
C ASN A 316 12.19 -5.73 -13.50
N LEU A 317 11.91 -4.56 -14.06
CA LEU A 317 10.66 -3.83 -13.86
C LEU A 317 9.79 -4.04 -15.10
N ASP A 318 8.50 -4.23 -14.88
CA ASP A 318 7.46 -4.19 -15.89
C ASP A 318 6.57 -2.97 -15.56
N VAL A 319 6.81 -1.85 -16.23
CA VAL A 319 6.01 -0.61 -16.03
C VAL A 319 4.61 -0.73 -16.63
N ARG A 320 4.41 -1.69 -17.54
CA ARG A 320 3.11 -2.19 -17.98
C ARG A 320 2.74 -3.44 -17.21
N ALA A 321 2.73 -3.38 -15.88
CA ALA A 321 2.50 -4.55 -15.04
C ALA A 321 1.32 -5.38 -15.58
N ALA A 322 1.60 -6.63 -15.96
CA ALA A 322 0.58 -7.56 -16.38
C ALA A 322 -0.01 -8.21 -15.14
N ALA A 323 -1.32 -8.46 -15.14
CA ALA A 323 -1.76 -9.73 -14.57
C ALA A 323 -1.00 -10.83 -15.35
N PRO A 324 -0.15 -11.64 -14.72
CA PRO A 324 0.64 -12.62 -15.45
C PRO A 324 -0.28 -13.58 -16.20
N THR A 325 -0.15 -13.56 -17.53
CA THR A 325 -0.66 -14.48 -18.56
C THR A 325 -2.09 -15.05 -18.46
N ARG A 326 -2.85 -14.89 -19.56
CA ARG A 326 -3.98 -15.68 -20.15
C ARG A 326 -5.05 -16.36 -19.28
N ALA A 327 -4.78 -16.81 -18.07
CA ALA A 327 -5.79 -17.34 -17.18
C ALA A 327 -6.53 -16.17 -16.52
N ALA A 328 -7.86 -16.20 -16.56
CA ALA A 328 -8.81 -15.27 -15.94
C ALA A 328 -8.68 -15.11 -14.40
N ARG A 329 -7.53 -15.44 -13.80
CA ARG A 329 -7.31 -15.59 -12.35
C ARG A 329 -6.93 -14.30 -11.64
N ASN A 330 -6.72 -13.20 -12.34
CA ASN A 330 -6.46 -11.90 -11.74
C ASN A 330 -7.56 -10.88 -12.06
N MET A 331 -8.83 -11.31 -12.05
CA MET A 331 -9.97 -10.38 -12.08
C MET A 331 -9.85 -9.31 -10.99
N GLU A 332 -9.21 -9.62 -9.86
CA GLU A 332 -8.93 -8.65 -8.80
C GLU A 332 -7.95 -7.55 -9.22
N PHE A 333 -6.92 -7.85 -10.01
CA PHE A 333 -6.05 -6.81 -10.58
C PHE A 333 -6.87 -5.81 -11.39
N PHE A 334 -7.73 -6.30 -12.27
CA PHE A 334 -8.58 -5.45 -13.11
C PHE A 334 -9.69 -4.75 -12.31
N ARG A 335 -10.20 -5.39 -11.25
CA ARG A 335 -11.10 -4.76 -10.28
C ARG A 335 -10.41 -3.60 -9.58
N HIS A 336 -9.19 -3.76 -9.08
CA HIS A 336 -8.47 -2.69 -8.38
C HIS A 336 -8.11 -1.53 -9.32
N MET A 337 -7.67 -1.82 -10.54
CA MET A 337 -7.50 -0.80 -11.59
C MET A 337 -8.82 -0.06 -11.91
N THR A 338 -9.96 -0.74 -11.80
CA THR A 338 -11.28 -0.12 -11.96
C THR A 338 -11.66 0.72 -10.74
N GLU A 339 -11.45 0.23 -9.52
CA GLU A 339 -11.66 0.96 -8.27
C GLU A 339 -10.77 2.22 -8.21
N PHE A 340 -9.56 2.12 -8.75
CA PHE A 340 -8.65 3.23 -8.95
C PHE A 340 -9.26 4.27 -9.89
N ALA A 341 -9.63 3.87 -11.12
CA ALA A 341 -10.25 4.76 -12.10
C ALA A 341 -11.55 5.41 -11.56
N PHE A 342 -12.38 4.63 -10.86
CA PHE A 342 -13.61 5.11 -10.24
C PHE A 342 -13.33 6.14 -9.13
N GLY A 343 -12.38 5.88 -8.24
CA GLY A 343 -12.08 6.84 -7.17
C GLY A 343 -11.58 8.19 -7.72
N LEU A 344 -10.84 8.18 -8.83
CA LEU A 344 -10.40 9.41 -9.51
C LEU A 344 -11.57 10.20 -10.11
N THR A 345 -12.58 9.53 -10.65
CA THR A 345 -13.78 10.22 -11.18
C THR A 345 -14.62 10.83 -10.06
N VAL A 346 -14.75 10.14 -8.93
CA VAL A 346 -15.47 10.64 -7.75
C VAL A 346 -14.78 11.87 -7.15
N ILE A 347 -13.45 11.92 -7.12
CA ILE A 347 -12.70 13.09 -6.66
C ILE A 347 -12.90 14.28 -7.61
N ARG A 348 -12.88 14.08 -8.94
CA ARG A 348 -13.11 15.16 -9.92
C ARG A 348 -14.55 15.70 -9.89
N ALA A 349 -15.54 14.85 -9.62
CA ALA A 349 -16.91 15.30 -9.43
C ALA A 349 -17.08 16.22 -8.21
N LYS A 350 -16.10 16.27 -7.28
CA LYS A 350 -16.09 17.15 -6.09
C LYS A 350 -15.61 18.59 -6.39
N ASN A 351 -16.15 19.20 -7.44
CA ASN A 351 -16.69 20.57 -7.32
C ASN A 351 -18.04 20.57 -6.56
N ILE A 352 -18.41 19.46 -5.93
CA ILE A 352 -19.21 19.49 -4.71
C ILE A 352 -18.44 20.38 -3.73
N PRO A 353 -18.98 21.52 -3.29
CA PRO A 353 -18.34 22.32 -2.25
C PRO A 353 -18.01 21.36 -1.11
N GLY A 354 -16.72 21.24 -0.76
CA GLY A 354 -16.34 20.55 0.48
C GLY A 354 -17.26 21.06 1.58
N PRO A 355 -17.77 20.22 2.50
CA PRO A 355 -18.92 20.52 3.34
C PRO A 355 -18.66 21.74 4.21
N LYS A 356 -18.82 22.93 3.63
CA LYS A 356 -18.77 24.23 4.28
C LYS A 356 -20.16 24.61 4.79
N CYS A 357 -21.19 23.82 4.47
CA CYS A 357 -22.59 24.14 4.81
C CYS A 357 -23.29 23.09 5.68
N LEU A 358 -22.58 22.14 6.30
CA LEU A 358 -23.21 21.22 7.27
C LEU A 358 -22.66 21.31 8.69
N PHE A 359 -21.58 22.07 8.92
CA PHE A 359 -20.96 22.16 10.25
C PHE A 359 -21.34 23.40 11.06
N ASP A 360 -22.02 24.39 10.47
CA ASP A 360 -22.52 25.56 11.21
C ASP A 360 -23.64 25.23 12.22
N ALA A 361 -24.13 23.97 12.22
CA ALA A 361 -25.17 23.48 13.13
C ALA A 361 -24.67 22.43 14.15
N VAL A 362 -23.37 22.10 14.17
CA VAL A 362 -22.84 21.20 15.20
C VAL A 362 -22.62 22.03 16.46
N ASN A 363 -23.61 22.01 17.36
CA ASN A 363 -23.37 22.40 18.74
C ASN A 363 -22.16 21.60 19.23
N PRO A 364 -21.06 22.26 19.66
CA PRO A 364 -19.98 21.53 20.29
C PRO A 364 -20.59 20.76 21.46
N ILE A 365 -20.55 19.44 21.39
CA ILE A 365 -20.98 18.60 22.51
C ILE A 365 -20.02 18.94 23.64
N SER A 366 -20.48 19.79 24.57
CA SER A 366 -19.64 20.38 25.60
C SER A 366 -19.27 19.40 26.71
N GLN A 367 -19.83 18.19 26.68
CA GLN A 367 -19.61 17.17 27.70
C GLN A 367 -19.40 15.80 27.07
N CYS A 368 -18.24 15.22 27.36
CA CYS A 368 -18.00 13.83 27.05
C CYS A 368 -18.85 12.95 27.99
N PRO A 369 -19.50 11.91 27.47
CA PRO A 369 -20.19 10.93 28.29
C PRO A 369 -19.24 10.19 29.24
N SER A 370 -19.75 9.78 30.39
CA SER A 370 -18.98 9.10 31.45
C SER A 370 -18.69 7.62 31.16
N CYS A 371 -19.43 6.98 30.27
CA CYS A 371 -19.31 5.56 29.92
C CYS A 371 -19.40 5.33 28.41
N GLY A 372 -18.73 4.28 27.92
CA GLY A 372 -18.79 3.89 26.52
C GLY A 372 -18.28 2.49 26.19
N ILE A 373 -18.51 2.10 24.93
CA ILE A 373 -18.20 0.79 24.37
C ILE A 373 -17.19 0.94 23.22
N SER A 374 -16.06 0.22 23.28
CA SER A 374 -15.10 0.13 22.17
C SER A 374 -15.28 -1.17 21.38
N VAL A 375 -15.52 -1.04 20.07
CA VAL A 375 -15.77 -2.14 19.14
C VAL A 375 -14.54 -2.35 18.25
N ARG A 376 -13.91 -3.53 18.35
CA ARG A 376 -12.70 -3.87 17.57
C ARG A 376 -12.89 -4.93 16.49
N SER A 377 -14.04 -5.59 16.44
CA SER A 377 -14.29 -6.73 15.56
C SER A 377 -15.42 -6.45 14.56
N ASN A 378 -15.67 -7.41 13.68
CA ASN A 378 -16.88 -7.44 12.87
C ASN A 378 -18.09 -7.67 13.80
N ILE A 379 -18.96 -6.66 13.93
CA ILE A 379 -20.29 -6.79 14.54
C ILE A 379 -21.35 -6.74 13.46
N LYS A 380 -22.45 -7.45 13.67
CA LYS A 380 -23.54 -7.48 12.68
C LYS A 380 -24.24 -6.12 12.65
N PRO A 381 -24.75 -5.64 11.50
CA PRO A 381 -25.43 -4.35 11.39
C PRO A 381 -26.53 -4.15 12.44
N GLU A 382 -27.33 -5.18 12.74
CA GLU A 382 -28.37 -5.15 13.76
C GLU A 382 -27.85 -4.92 15.19
N GLU A 383 -26.62 -5.36 15.49
CA GLU A 383 -25.95 -5.12 16.78
C GLU A 383 -25.45 -3.68 16.87
N VAL A 384 -25.01 -3.10 15.75
CA VAL A 384 -24.68 -1.67 15.66
C VAL A 384 -25.91 -0.82 15.93
N VAL A 385 -27.05 -1.16 15.31
CA VAL A 385 -28.33 -0.50 15.55
C VAL A 385 -28.70 -0.56 17.04
N THR A 386 -28.55 -1.74 17.65
CA THR A 386 -28.86 -1.95 19.06
C THR A 386 -27.95 -1.11 19.97
N LEU A 387 -26.64 -1.06 19.70
CA LEU A 387 -25.69 -0.22 20.42
C LEU A 387 -26.03 1.27 20.30
N MET A 388 -26.31 1.73 19.08
CA MET A 388 -26.64 3.12 18.78
C MET A 388 -27.96 3.56 19.42
N ARG A 389 -28.95 2.68 19.50
CA ARG A 389 -30.28 2.98 20.08
C ARG A 389 -30.30 2.92 21.61
N ASN A 390 -29.42 2.15 22.24
CA ASN A 390 -29.39 1.96 23.70
C ASN A 390 -28.74 3.12 24.48
N GLN A 391 -28.63 4.31 23.89
CA GLN A 391 -28.11 5.51 24.55
C GLN A 391 -26.72 5.31 25.21
N SER A 392 -25.89 4.42 24.68
CA SER A 392 -24.49 4.34 25.09
C SER A 392 -23.88 5.73 24.88
N GLY A 393 -23.42 6.36 25.95
CA GLY A 393 -22.90 7.71 25.88
C GLY A 393 -21.81 7.83 24.82
N TRP A 394 -20.85 6.90 24.84
CA TRP A 394 -19.69 6.88 23.95
C TRP A 394 -19.56 5.55 23.18
N ILE A 395 -19.37 5.61 21.87
CA ILE A 395 -19.03 4.47 21.00
C ILE A 395 -17.66 4.73 20.33
N ASP A 396 -16.70 3.83 20.56
CA ASP A 396 -15.34 3.88 20.00
C ASP A 396 -15.16 2.83 18.91
N LEU A 397 -14.94 3.27 17.67
CA LEU A 397 -14.85 2.42 16.48
C LEU A 397 -13.42 2.34 15.96
N ALA A 398 -12.87 1.12 15.83
CA ALA A 398 -11.54 0.92 15.24
C ALA A 398 -11.58 0.92 13.69
N VAL A 399 -10.63 1.56 13.01
CA VAL A 399 -10.64 1.70 11.53
C VAL A 399 -10.08 0.47 10.76
N GLY A 400 -9.83 -0.64 11.46
CA GLY A 400 -9.40 -1.93 10.88
C GLY A 400 -10.48 -2.62 10.03
N MET A 401 -10.17 -3.79 9.44
CA MET A 401 -11.07 -4.51 8.53
C MET A 401 -12.46 -4.79 9.12
N GLY A 402 -12.53 -5.12 10.42
CA GLY A 402 -13.79 -5.34 11.14
C GLY A 402 -14.62 -4.07 11.32
N GLY A 403 -14.00 -2.96 11.76
CA GLY A 403 -14.74 -1.74 12.08
C GLY A 403 -15.18 -0.92 10.86
N ARG A 404 -14.61 -1.14 9.66
CA ARG A 404 -15.11 -0.50 8.43
C ARG A 404 -16.55 -0.89 8.06
N ARG A 405 -16.94 -2.14 8.33
CA ARG A 405 -18.32 -2.59 8.12
C ARG A 405 -19.26 -1.95 9.14
N THR A 406 -18.81 -1.88 10.40
CA THR A 406 -19.51 -1.18 11.47
C THR A 406 -19.70 0.31 11.18
N LEU A 407 -18.69 0.97 10.63
CA LEU A 407 -18.76 2.38 10.22
C LEU A 407 -19.81 2.64 9.14
N ARG A 408 -19.93 1.74 8.14
CA ARG A 408 -20.98 1.83 7.12
C ARG A 408 -22.37 1.70 7.73
N ALA A 409 -22.58 0.68 8.55
CA ALA A 409 -23.86 0.46 9.22
C ALA A 409 -24.23 1.64 10.14
N ALA A 410 -23.25 2.22 10.84
CA ALA A 410 -23.44 3.41 11.68
C ALA A 410 -23.86 4.63 10.85
N ASN A 411 -23.28 4.83 9.66
CA ASN A 411 -23.62 5.96 8.80
C ASN A 411 -24.99 5.80 8.10
N GLU A 412 -25.40 4.59 7.76
CA GLU A 412 -26.76 4.31 7.27
C GLU A 412 -27.85 4.74 8.29
N LEU A 413 -27.47 4.86 9.56
CA LEU A 413 -28.32 5.30 10.67
C LEU A 413 -28.05 6.75 11.10
N ALA A 414 -27.29 7.53 10.32
CA ALA A 414 -26.77 8.82 10.75
C ALA A 414 -27.85 9.79 11.26
N GLU A 415 -29.07 9.80 10.70
CA GLU A 415 -30.17 10.63 11.23
C GLU A 415 -30.60 10.21 12.64
N GLU A 416 -30.72 8.90 12.92
CA GLU A 416 -31.04 8.36 14.26
C GLU A 416 -29.88 8.56 15.26
N VAL A 417 -28.63 8.47 14.78
CA VAL A 417 -27.40 8.55 15.59
C VAL A 417 -26.97 9.99 15.88
N SER A 418 -27.27 10.92 14.97
CA SER A 418 -26.80 12.32 14.99
C SER A 418 -27.21 13.12 16.23
N GLN A 419 -28.26 12.69 16.94
CA GLN A 419 -28.80 13.49 18.04
C GLN A 419 -28.28 13.12 19.44
N ARG A 420 -27.55 12.00 19.65
CA ARG A 420 -27.28 11.53 21.04
C ARG A 420 -25.93 10.83 21.35
N ALA A 421 -25.22 10.20 20.41
CA ALA A 421 -24.02 9.41 20.75
C ALA A 421 -22.70 10.15 20.46
N PHE A 422 -21.69 10.05 21.35
CA PHE A 422 -20.32 10.50 21.12
C PHE A 422 -19.53 9.41 20.38
N ILE A 423 -19.07 9.69 19.16
CA ILE A 423 -18.36 8.75 18.28
C ILE A 423 -16.87 9.09 18.31
N SER A 424 -16.05 8.14 18.75
CA SER A 424 -14.60 8.21 18.55
C SER A 424 -14.13 7.21 17.50
N LEU A 425 -13.13 7.62 16.72
CA LEU A 425 -12.41 6.76 15.79
C LEU A 425 -11.03 6.45 16.33
N ARG A 426 -10.72 5.16 16.49
CA ARG A 426 -9.35 4.73 16.77
C ARG A 426 -8.64 4.40 15.46
N ILE A 427 -7.62 5.19 15.15
CA ILE A 427 -6.73 5.00 14.00
C ILE A 427 -5.40 4.42 14.47
N GLY A 428 -4.90 3.44 13.72
CA GLY A 428 -3.62 2.81 14.02
C GLY A 428 -3.10 2.03 12.82
N VAL A 429 -1.78 1.87 12.72
CA VAL A 429 -1.18 1.16 11.59
C VAL A 429 -1.62 -0.30 11.68
N ALA A 430 -2.50 -0.72 10.77
CA ALA A 430 -3.00 -2.08 10.68
C ALA A 430 -1.92 -3.00 10.07
N ALA A 431 -0.81 -3.19 10.78
CA ALA A 431 0.18 -4.22 10.49
C ALA A 431 -0.08 -5.50 11.31
N ASN A 432 -1.11 -5.51 12.18
CA ASN A 432 -1.26 -6.46 13.29
C ASN A 432 -2.24 -7.62 13.05
N ASP A 433 -2.62 -7.95 11.82
CA ASP A 433 -3.52 -9.09 11.57
C ASP A 433 -2.78 -10.44 11.40
N ILE A 434 -1.46 -10.48 11.65
CA ILE A 434 -0.70 -11.74 11.74
C ILE A 434 -0.57 -12.11 13.22
N ALA A 435 -1.18 -13.23 13.61
CA ALA A 435 -0.98 -13.80 14.95
C ALA A 435 0.50 -14.15 15.15
N LEU A 436 1.19 -13.40 16.00
CA LEU A 436 2.55 -13.72 16.43
C LEU A 436 2.47 -14.70 17.61
N PRO A 437 3.32 -15.75 17.65
CA PRO A 437 3.40 -16.64 18.80
C PRO A 437 3.83 -15.86 20.06
N ASP A 438 3.11 -16.09 21.16
CA ASP A 438 3.37 -15.48 22.47
C ASP A 438 4.67 -16.07 23.07
N LEU A 439 5.70 -15.24 23.22
CA LEU A 439 7.04 -15.66 23.67
C LEU A 439 7.52 -14.94 24.95
N GLY A 440 6.64 -14.21 25.66
CA GLY A 440 6.96 -13.70 27.00
C GLY A 440 7.95 -12.52 27.08
N GLU A 441 8.33 -11.88 25.97
CA GLU A 441 9.18 -10.68 25.99
C GLU A 441 8.38 -9.37 26.07
N LYS A 442 9.01 -8.31 26.60
CA LYS A 442 8.43 -6.96 26.69
C LYS A 442 7.99 -6.49 25.30
N ARG A 443 6.68 -6.37 25.08
CA ARG A 443 6.06 -5.93 23.82
C ARG A 443 6.79 -4.72 23.22
N LEU A 444 7.62 -4.99 22.22
CA LEU A 444 8.09 -4.01 21.25
C LEU A 444 6.89 -3.68 20.33
N SER A 445 6.95 -2.56 19.61
CA SER A 445 6.04 -2.40 18.47
C SER A 445 6.29 -3.56 17.48
N ALA A 446 5.25 -4.07 16.80
CA ALA A 446 5.39 -5.23 15.90
C ALA A 446 6.57 -5.08 14.90
N GLN A 447 6.84 -3.84 14.46
CA GLN A 447 7.96 -3.49 13.58
C GLN A 447 9.35 -3.55 14.24
N GLU A 448 9.48 -3.20 15.52
CA GLU A 448 10.74 -3.31 16.27
C GLU A 448 11.01 -4.75 16.70
N GLU A 449 9.95 -5.50 16.98
CA GLU A 449 10.00 -6.95 17.15
C GLU A 449 10.47 -7.63 15.87
N TYR A 450 10.06 -7.14 14.69
CA TYR A 450 10.56 -7.62 13.41
C TYR A 450 12.06 -7.34 13.19
N VAL A 451 12.62 -6.24 13.71
CA VAL A 451 14.07 -6.01 13.66
C VAL A 451 14.81 -6.89 14.66
N GLY A 452 14.31 -6.98 15.90
CA GLY A 452 14.87 -7.87 16.91
C GLY A 452 14.88 -9.34 16.47
N LYS A 453 13.93 -9.74 15.63
CA LYS A 453 13.82 -11.07 15.02
C LYS A 453 14.53 -11.23 13.67
N GLY A 454 15.25 -10.20 13.18
CA GLY A 454 15.95 -10.25 11.89
C GLY A 454 15.03 -10.28 10.65
N LEU A 455 13.74 -10.00 10.82
CA LEU A 455 12.73 -9.97 9.76
C LEU A 455 12.83 -8.67 8.94
N LEU A 456 13.21 -7.56 9.56
CA LEU A 456 13.48 -6.27 8.94
C LEU A 456 14.85 -5.72 9.38
N ARG A 457 15.50 -4.96 8.50
CA ARG A 457 16.67 -4.13 8.83
C ARG A 457 16.20 -2.76 9.36
N TRP A 458 17.03 -2.11 10.17
CA TRP A 458 16.71 -0.77 10.69
C TRP A 458 16.34 0.27 9.61
N PRO A 459 17.02 0.35 8.45
CA PRO A 459 16.61 1.25 7.36
C PRO A 459 15.21 0.95 6.82
N GLU A 460 14.83 -0.32 6.71
CA GLU A 460 13.49 -0.74 6.25
C GLU A 460 12.41 -0.32 7.26
N VAL A 461 12.69 -0.42 8.55
CA VAL A 461 11.79 0.12 9.60
C VAL A 461 11.71 1.64 9.58
N ARG A 462 12.82 2.35 9.32
CA ARG A 462 12.79 3.81 9.17
C ARG A 462 11.88 4.23 8.01
N LEU A 463 11.97 3.53 6.89
CA LEU A 463 11.17 3.79 5.70
C LEU A 463 9.69 3.42 5.89
N MET A 464 9.38 2.28 6.52
CA MET A 464 7.99 1.95 6.89
C MET A 464 7.39 2.99 7.85
N ARG A 465 8.22 3.60 8.70
CA ARG A 465 7.79 4.66 9.62
C ARG A 465 7.62 6.01 8.93
N SER A 466 8.39 6.35 7.89
CA SER A 466 8.15 7.57 7.11
C SER A 466 6.81 7.51 6.36
N ALA A 467 6.34 6.31 6.01
CA ALA A 467 5.00 6.09 5.44
C ALA A 467 3.85 6.12 6.47
N ARG A 468 4.14 6.23 7.78
CA ARG A 468 3.13 6.15 8.85
C ARG A 468 2.07 7.24 8.77
N VAL A 469 2.49 8.52 8.73
CA VAL A 469 1.54 9.64 8.66
C VAL A 469 0.66 9.54 7.40
N PRO A 470 1.22 9.28 6.21
CA PRO A 470 0.42 8.97 5.02
C PRO A 470 -0.59 7.82 5.21
N LEU A 471 -0.20 6.74 5.89
CA LEU A 471 -1.10 5.61 6.15
C LEU A 471 -2.24 5.99 7.12
N LEU A 472 -1.93 6.71 8.20
CA LEU A 472 -2.94 7.23 9.13
C LEU A 472 -3.88 8.21 8.42
N GLN A 473 -3.34 9.07 7.55
CA GLN A 473 -4.10 9.98 6.68
C GLN A 473 -5.06 9.22 5.77
N ALA A 474 -4.58 8.20 5.07
CA ALA A 474 -5.40 7.39 4.17
C ALA A 474 -6.50 6.63 4.93
N GLN A 475 -6.18 6.07 6.10
CA GLN A 475 -7.15 5.39 6.95
C GLN A 475 -8.24 6.34 7.45
N LEU A 476 -7.86 7.51 7.95
CA LEU A 476 -8.80 8.53 8.40
C LEU A 476 -9.67 9.02 7.25
N HIS A 477 -9.06 9.36 6.11
CA HIS A 477 -9.78 9.83 4.94
C HIS A 477 -10.84 8.82 4.49
N HIS A 478 -10.47 7.54 4.45
CA HIS A 478 -11.41 6.48 4.13
C HIS A 478 -12.52 6.33 5.19
N ALA A 479 -12.21 6.44 6.48
CA ALA A 479 -13.22 6.42 7.53
C ALA A 479 -14.20 7.60 7.42
N LEU A 480 -13.71 8.80 7.14
CA LEU A 480 -14.53 10.00 6.91
C LEU A 480 -15.42 9.86 5.68
N GLN A 481 -14.94 9.21 4.60
CA GLN A 481 -15.78 8.88 3.44
C GLN A 481 -16.94 7.93 3.78
N LEU A 482 -16.77 7.10 4.80
CA LEU A 482 -17.84 6.22 5.29
C LEU A 482 -18.80 6.93 6.24
N MET A 483 -18.48 8.14 6.72
CA MET A 483 -19.30 8.95 7.62
C MET A 483 -19.60 10.36 7.05
N PRO A 484 -20.12 10.49 5.81
CA PRO A 484 -20.33 11.79 5.17
C PRO A 484 -21.33 12.70 5.89
N ALA A 485 -22.22 12.14 6.71
CA ALA A 485 -23.26 12.89 7.41
C ALA A 485 -22.77 13.57 8.70
N ARG A 486 -21.75 13.00 9.37
CA ARG A 486 -21.21 13.49 10.64
C ARG A 486 -19.75 13.04 10.78
N GLY A 487 -18.82 13.99 10.96
CA GLY A 487 -17.45 13.67 11.34
C GLY A 487 -17.37 13.09 12.77
N PRO A 488 -16.32 12.33 13.13
CA PRO A 488 -16.12 11.87 14.50
C PRO A 488 -16.01 13.03 15.50
N ASP A 489 -16.52 12.83 16.71
CA ASP A 489 -16.30 13.80 17.79
C ASP A 489 -14.84 13.75 18.26
N MET A 490 -14.19 12.59 18.12
CA MET A 490 -12.82 12.37 18.56
C MET A 490 -12.02 11.40 17.70
N ILE A 491 -10.73 11.67 17.53
CA ILE A 491 -9.75 10.73 16.97
C ILE A 491 -8.80 10.24 18.07
N TRP A 492 -8.65 8.92 18.22
CA TRP A 492 -7.66 8.28 19.08
C TRP A 492 -6.50 7.75 18.25
N VAL A 493 -5.28 8.09 18.66
CA VAL A 493 -4.04 7.48 18.15
C VAL A 493 -3.44 6.59 19.23
N GLU A 494 -3.03 5.36 18.91
CA GLU A 494 -2.37 4.49 19.88
C GLU A 494 -0.92 4.97 20.17
N ASP A 495 -0.40 4.78 21.39
CA ASP A 495 0.97 5.19 21.75
C ASP A 495 2.04 4.37 21.03
N MET A 496 1.76 3.09 20.74
CA MET A 496 2.54 2.28 19.81
C MET A 496 2.55 2.91 18.41
N ASP A 497 1.51 3.70 18.11
CA ASP A 497 1.40 4.53 16.92
C ASP A 497 2.17 5.86 16.96
N LEU A 498 2.72 6.21 18.11
CA LEU A 498 3.55 7.40 18.32
C LEU A 498 4.99 7.05 18.73
N GLY A 499 5.20 5.86 19.30
CA GLY A 499 6.47 5.36 19.80
C GLY A 499 7.43 5.03 18.66
N MET A 500 8.38 5.91 18.40
CA MET A 500 9.37 5.78 17.33
C MET A 500 10.75 5.39 17.87
N ARG A 501 10.86 4.29 18.64
CA ARG A 501 12.14 3.94 19.33
C ARG A 501 13.30 3.62 18.37
N ALA A 502 12.98 3.16 17.16
CA ALA A 502 13.91 2.96 16.05
C ALA A 502 14.61 4.23 15.53
N LEU A 503 14.00 5.40 15.75
CA LEU A 503 14.54 6.67 15.28
C LEU A 503 15.44 7.29 16.34
N PRO A 504 16.52 7.99 15.92
CA PRO A 504 17.19 8.93 16.78
C PRO A 504 16.17 9.87 17.43
N GLU A 505 16.44 10.27 18.68
CA GLU A 505 15.50 11.07 19.45
C GLU A 505 15.00 12.30 18.67
N ALA A 506 15.89 13.06 18.05
CA ALA A 506 15.53 14.24 17.25
C ALA A 506 14.55 13.93 16.11
N GLU A 507 14.74 12.83 15.37
CA GLU A 507 13.84 12.41 14.28
C GLU A 507 12.48 11.96 14.82
N ARG A 508 12.47 11.24 15.95
CA ARG A 508 11.23 10.88 16.66
C ARG A 508 10.43 12.13 17.06
N LEU A 509 11.09 13.16 17.58
CA LEU A 509 10.44 14.42 17.94
C LEU A 509 9.84 15.12 16.72
N ALA A 510 10.58 15.14 15.61
CA ALA A 510 10.14 15.78 14.37
C ALA A 510 8.88 15.11 13.81
N GLU A 511 8.86 13.78 13.74
CA GLU A 511 7.71 13.04 13.23
C GLU A 511 6.51 13.04 14.18
N LEU A 512 6.75 13.02 15.50
CA LEU A 512 5.68 13.23 16.49
C LEU A 512 5.02 14.60 16.27
N LYS A 513 5.83 15.66 16.13
CA LYS A 513 5.35 17.01 15.84
C LYS A 513 4.55 17.09 14.55
N LYS A 514 5.02 16.43 13.49
CA LYS A 514 4.32 16.33 12.19
C LYS A 514 2.96 15.62 12.33
N THR A 515 2.91 14.53 13.08
CA THR A 515 1.67 13.78 13.35
C THR A 515 0.67 14.64 14.12
N MET A 516 1.11 15.34 15.16
CA MET A 516 0.25 16.23 15.94
C MET A 516 -0.25 17.42 15.12
N THR A 517 0.63 18.06 14.35
CA THR A 517 0.26 19.17 13.46
C THR A 517 -0.79 18.73 12.44
N TRP A 518 -0.67 17.50 11.92
CA TRP A 518 -1.68 16.93 11.03
C TRP A 518 -3.02 16.72 11.75
N LEU A 519 -3.04 16.14 12.95
CA LEU A 519 -4.26 15.94 13.74
C LEU A 519 -4.95 17.26 14.10
N ASP A 520 -4.18 18.28 14.46
CA ASP A 520 -4.70 19.64 14.67
C ASP A 520 -5.32 20.18 13.38
N SER A 521 -4.69 19.98 12.22
CA SER A 521 -5.26 20.41 10.93
C SER A 521 -6.58 19.72 10.59
N VAL A 522 -6.73 18.43 10.96
CA VAL A 522 -7.97 17.67 10.79
C VAL A 522 -9.08 18.28 11.64
N CYS A 523 -8.77 18.63 12.89
CA CYS A 523 -9.75 19.26 13.78
C CYS A 523 -10.11 20.68 13.33
N LEU A 524 -9.11 21.46 12.92
CA LEU A 524 -9.29 22.83 12.40
C LEU A 524 -10.16 22.87 11.13
N GLN A 525 -10.08 21.82 10.30
CA GLN A 525 -10.91 21.66 9.10
C GLN A 525 -12.34 21.17 9.43
N GLY A 526 -12.67 20.96 10.71
CA GLY A 526 -13.98 20.46 11.15
C GLY A 526 -14.20 18.97 10.86
N TRP A 527 -13.15 18.22 10.49
CA TRP A 527 -13.27 16.79 10.21
C TRP A 527 -13.35 15.96 11.49
N ALA A 528 -12.88 16.48 12.61
CA ALA A 528 -13.07 15.92 13.94
C ALA A 528 -13.24 17.03 14.98
N GLY A 529 -13.93 16.76 16.08
CA GLY A 529 -14.07 17.73 17.17
C GLY A 529 -12.77 17.92 17.97
N CYS A 530 -12.06 16.82 18.22
CA CYS A 530 -10.81 16.79 18.97
C CYS A 530 -10.00 15.53 18.68
N TRP A 531 -8.82 15.43 19.28
CA TRP A 531 -8.02 14.20 19.23
C TRP A 531 -7.38 13.88 20.60
N GLY A 532 -6.94 12.63 20.74
CA GLY A 532 -6.31 12.12 21.95
C GLY A 532 -5.40 10.92 21.69
N VAL A 533 -4.70 10.47 22.73
CA VAL A 533 -3.76 9.34 22.66
C VAL A 533 -4.16 8.19 23.58
N CYS A 534 -4.13 6.96 23.09
CA CYS A 534 -4.31 5.75 23.90
C CYS A 534 -2.93 5.19 24.31
N LEU A 535 -2.57 5.33 25.59
CA LEU A 535 -1.36 4.77 26.18
C LEU A 535 -1.57 3.29 26.56
N PHE A 536 -0.87 2.38 25.89
CA PHE A 536 -0.87 0.95 26.20
C PHE A 536 0.16 0.58 27.26
N ASN A 537 1.22 1.37 27.42
CA ASN A 537 2.24 1.18 28.44
C ASN A 537 2.62 2.50 29.13
N ASP A 538 1.77 2.97 30.03
CA ASP A 538 1.93 4.22 30.80
C ASP A 538 3.08 4.18 31.83
N LYS A 539 3.58 2.99 32.18
CA LYS A 539 4.69 2.79 33.12
C LYS A 539 6.07 3.03 32.51
N SER A 540 6.15 3.23 31.19
CA SER A 540 7.44 3.48 30.53
C SER A 540 7.85 4.95 30.63
N VAL A 541 9.13 5.22 30.91
CA VAL A 541 9.70 6.58 30.93
C VAL A 541 9.46 7.26 29.58
N GLU A 542 9.48 6.48 28.50
CA GLU A 542 9.23 6.95 27.15
C GLU A 542 7.81 7.47 26.95
N SER A 543 6.79 6.82 27.52
CA SER A 543 5.39 7.28 27.43
C SER A 543 5.18 8.60 28.17
N GLN A 544 5.93 8.83 29.26
CA GLN A 544 5.91 10.10 29.98
C GLN A 544 6.53 11.22 29.14
N VAL A 545 7.72 10.99 28.59
CA VAL A 545 8.41 11.96 27.71
C VAL A 545 7.56 12.29 26.47
N LEU A 546 6.95 11.28 25.87
CA LEU A 546 6.01 11.46 24.76
C LEU A 546 4.86 12.37 25.15
N LEU A 547 4.25 12.09 26.30
CA LEU A 547 3.11 12.86 26.79
C LEU A 547 3.50 14.31 27.10
N GLU A 548 4.62 14.54 27.76
CA GLU A 548 5.15 15.90 28.02
C GLU A 548 5.33 16.70 26.72
N GLN A 549 5.83 16.06 25.66
CA GLN A 549 6.01 16.71 24.36
C GLN A 549 4.68 17.03 23.67
N MET A 550 3.70 16.12 23.77
CA MET A 550 2.36 16.33 23.25
C MET A 550 1.66 17.49 23.96
N LEU A 551 1.83 17.59 25.28
CA LEU A 551 1.30 18.70 26.06
C LEU A 551 1.94 20.02 25.65
N ALA A 552 3.27 20.07 25.57
CA ALA A 552 4.00 21.25 25.14
C ALA A 552 3.51 21.74 23.77
N HIS A 553 3.29 20.82 22.82
CA HIS A 553 2.76 21.14 21.49
C HIS A 553 1.31 21.65 21.52
N SER A 554 0.43 20.94 22.25
CA SER A 554 -1.02 21.20 22.27
C SER A 554 -1.44 22.50 22.95
N SER A 555 -0.58 23.05 23.82
CA SER A 555 -0.83 24.28 24.59
C SER A 555 -1.20 25.49 23.73
N GLY A 556 -0.92 25.47 22.42
CA GLY A 556 -1.24 26.54 21.48
C GLY A 556 -2.54 26.39 20.66
N GLN A 557 -3.11 25.19 20.51
CA GLN A 557 -4.22 24.91 19.58
C GLN A 557 -5.49 24.39 20.28
N GLY A 558 -5.34 23.72 21.41
CA GLY A 558 -6.46 23.28 22.25
C GLY A 558 -7.27 22.07 21.72
N PHE A 559 -6.90 21.43 20.60
CA PHE A 559 -7.60 20.26 20.05
C PHE A 559 -7.21 18.91 20.68
N PHE A 560 -6.03 18.82 21.31
CA PHE A 560 -5.65 17.65 22.10
C PHE A 560 -6.41 17.67 23.44
N LYS A 561 -7.40 16.78 23.58
CA LYS A 561 -8.37 16.85 24.69
C LYS A 561 -8.31 15.68 25.65
N LYS A 562 -7.77 14.52 25.26
CA LYS A 562 -7.83 13.34 26.14
C LYS A 562 -6.64 12.40 26.04
N ILE A 563 -6.41 11.69 27.14
CA ILE A 563 -5.45 10.58 27.23
C ILE A 563 -6.20 9.35 27.72
N GLY A 564 -6.12 8.27 26.96
CA GLY A 564 -6.70 6.97 27.29
C GLY A 564 -5.63 6.09 27.92
N VAL A 565 -5.87 5.53 29.11
CA VAL A 565 -4.91 4.61 29.77
C VAL A 565 -5.61 3.30 30.10
N ARG A 566 -4.95 2.15 29.90
CA ARG A 566 -5.52 0.85 30.34
C ARG A 566 -5.73 0.84 31.85
N ALA A 567 -6.94 0.46 32.29
CA ALA A 567 -7.29 0.40 33.71
C ALA A 567 -6.31 -0.47 34.52
N ALA A 568 -5.94 -1.65 34.00
CA ALA A 568 -4.97 -2.55 34.63
C ALA A 568 -3.56 -1.95 34.81
N ASN A 569 -3.22 -0.91 34.03
CA ASN A 569 -1.91 -0.28 34.08
C ASN A 569 -1.91 1.03 34.89
N PHE A 570 -3.10 1.58 35.17
CA PHE A 570 -3.27 2.88 35.81
C PHE A 570 -2.55 2.99 37.16
N ASN A 571 -1.75 4.04 37.33
CA ASN A 571 -1.07 4.37 38.57
C ASN A 571 -1.52 5.74 39.09
N THR A 572 -2.33 5.75 40.16
CA THR A 572 -2.91 6.96 40.75
C THR A 572 -1.88 8.03 41.10
N LYS A 573 -0.74 7.64 41.70
CA LYS A 573 0.31 8.61 42.12
C LYS A 573 1.00 9.29 40.94
N GLN A 574 1.25 8.54 39.87
CA GLN A 574 1.84 9.08 38.65
C GLN A 574 0.87 10.07 38.01
N TRP A 575 -0.42 9.78 38.09
CA TRP A 575 -1.44 10.59 37.44
C TRP A 575 -1.84 11.84 38.20
N GLU A 576 -1.84 11.81 39.53
CA GLU A 576 -1.99 13.01 40.37
C GLU A 576 -0.93 14.06 40.05
N LYS A 577 0.30 13.64 39.71
CA LYS A 577 1.38 14.55 39.30
C LYS A 577 1.10 15.21 37.95
N MET A 578 0.43 14.51 37.04
CA MET A 578 0.22 15.01 35.68
C MET A 578 -1.12 15.77 35.56
N SER A 579 -2.18 15.33 36.25
CA SER A 579 -3.55 15.84 36.12
C SER A 579 -3.71 17.36 36.33
N ALA A 580 -2.77 18.02 37.01
CA ALA A 580 -2.76 19.48 37.18
C ALA A 580 -2.55 20.27 35.86
N GLN A 581 -2.04 19.63 34.81
CA GLN A 581 -1.68 20.27 33.53
C GLN A 581 -2.25 19.55 32.31
N LEU A 582 -3.04 18.49 32.52
CA LEU A 582 -3.40 17.56 31.47
C LEU A 582 -4.80 17.79 30.86
N PRO A 583 -4.97 17.34 29.60
CA PRO A 583 -6.26 17.00 29.03
C PRO A 583 -7.02 15.95 29.87
N GLU A 584 -8.32 15.80 29.64
CA GLU A 584 -9.22 14.91 30.37
C GLU A 584 -8.76 13.43 30.26
N LEU A 585 -8.59 12.76 31.40
CA LEU A 585 -8.22 11.34 31.42
C LEU A 585 -9.43 10.45 31.12
N VAL A 586 -9.20 9.39 30.36
CA VAL A 586 -10.17 8.30 30.13
C VAL A 586 -9.49 6.97 30.45
N LEU A 587 -10.20 6.08 31.15
CA LEU A 587 -9.69 4.75 31.47
C LEU A 587 -10.27 3.71 30.51
N LEU A 588 -9.41 2.85 29.96
CA LEU A 588 -9.78 1.76 29.06
C LEU A 588 -9.84 0.45 29.87
N ALA A 589 -11.04 0.00 30.21
CA ALA A 589 -11.28 -1.27 30.90
C ALA A 589 -11.40 -2.41 29.88
N ASN A 590 -10.66 -3.51 30.06
CA ASN A 590 -10.70 -4.64 29.12
C ASN A 590 -11.86 -5.61 29.39
N ASN A 591 -12.46 -5.55 30.58
CA ASN A 591 -13.53 -6.45 31.01
C ASN A 591 -14.43 -5.75 32.06
N SER A 592 -15.53 -6.39 32.41
CA SER A 592 -16.52 -5.87 33.37
C SER A 592 -15.94 -5.71 34.78
N THR A 593 -15.03 -6.58 35.21
CA THR A 593 -14.37 -6.49 36.52
C THR A 593 -13.51 -5.23 36.62
N GLU A 594 -12.70 -4.94 35.59
CA GLU A 594 -11.92 -3.71 35.49
C GLU A 594 -12.84 -2.48 35.47
N HIS A 595 -13.94 -2.53 34.72
CA HIS A 595 -14.92 -1.43 34.70
C HIS A 595 -15.48 -1.16 36.09
N GLN A 596 -16.01 -2.19 36.77
CA GLN A 596 -16.58 -2.05 38.12
C GLN A 596 -15.56 -1.51 39.11
N TRP A 597 -14.31 -1.97 39.05
CA TRP A 597 -13.25 -1.46 39.89
C TRP A 597 -13.01 0.03 39.66
N VAL A 598 -12.91 0.48 38.40
CA VAL A 598 -12.72 1.90 38.09
C VAL A 598 -13.90 2.73 38.55
N THR A 599 -15.13 2.32 38.25
CA THR A 599 -16.34 3.06 38.64
C THR A 599 -16.48 3.17 40.17
N GLN A 600 -16.05 2.17 40.93
CA GLN A 600 -16.08 2.19 42.39
C GLN A 600 -14.96 3.05 43.00
N ASN A 601 -13.74 2.97 42.47
CA ASN A 601 -12.56 3.58 43.09
C ASN A 601 -12.19 4.94 42.50
N LEU A 602 -12.65 5.24 41.28
CA LEU A 602 -12.33 6.43 40.49
C LEU A 602 -13.58 6.97 39.75
N PRO A 603 -14.72 7.21 40.46
CA PRO A 603 -16.01 7.55 39.85
C PRO A 603 -15.99 8.84 39.02
N GLN A 604 -15.00 9.71 39.23
CA GLN A 604 -14.82 10.98 38.52
C GLN A 604 -14.13 10.83 37.15
N ILE A 605 -13.61 9.65 36.81
CA ILE A 605 -12.84 9.43 35.58
C ILE A 605 -13.69 8.64 34.58
N PRO A 606 -13.96 9.16 33.37
CA PRO A 606 -14.69 8.43 32.33
C PRO A 606 -14.05 7.07 32.00
N VAL A 607 -14.89 6.06 31.78
CA VAL A 607 -14.43 4.68 31.50
C VAL A 607 -14.97 4.17 30.17
N LEU A 608 -14.06 3.67 29.33
CA LEU A 608 -14.35 2.96 28.09
C LEU A 608 -14.16 1.47 28.28
N THR A 609 -15.23 0.69 28.13
CA THR A 609 -15.15 -0.77 28.20
C THR A 609 -14.87 -1.35 26.82
N LYS A 610 -13.79 -2.11 26.70
CA LYS A 610 -13.46 -2.85 25.48
C LYS A 610 -14.39 -4.04 25.31
N TRP A 611 -14.93 -4.20 24.11
CA TRP A 611 -15.69 -5.38 23.72
C TRP A 611 -14.98 -6.12 22.58
N SER A 612 -14.81 -7.44 22.75
CA SER A 612 -14.38 -8.35 21.68
C SER A 612 -15.24 -9.62 21.66
N PRO A 613 -15.62 -10.13 20.48
CA PRO A 613 -16.47 -11.32 20.34
C PRO A 613 -15.71 -12.60 20.73
N GLU A 614 -14.38 -12.62 20.60
CA GLU A 614 -13.53 -13.72 21.07
C GLU A 614 -13.63 -13.95 22.59
N SER A 615 -14.08 -12.94 23.34
CA SER A 615 -14.25 -12.99 24.80
C SER A 615 -15.71 -13.11 25.26
N ALA A 616 -16.68 -13.27 24.36
CA ALA A 616 -18.10 -13.15 24.73
C ALA A 616 -19.08 -13.96 23.86
N ALA A 617 -19.92 -14.78 24.52
CA ALA A 617 -21.20 -15.19 23.97
C ALA A 617 -22.15 -13.96 23.86
N LEU A 618 -23.11 -14.00 22.93
CA LEU A 618 -24.11 -12.95 22.67
C LEU A 618 -24.80 -12.37 23.94
N SER A 619 -24.91 -13.16 25.02
CA SER A 619 -25.44 -12.72 26.32
C SER A 619 -24.70 -11.53 26.93
N ASN A 620 -23.42 -11.34 26.60
CA ASN A 620 -22.57 -10.33 27.23
C ASN A 620 -22.69 -8.95 26.59
N LEU A 621 -23.21 -8.82 25.36
CA LEU A 621 -23.44 -7.50 24.75
C LEU A 621 -24.57 -6.76 25.47
N SER A 622 -25.71 -7.44 25.68
CA SER A 622 -26.83 -6.88 26.46
C SER A 622 -26.42 -6.57 27.89
N GLN A 623 -25.57 -7.40 28.51
CA GLN A 623 -25.05 -7.15 29.86
C GLN A 623 -24.06 -5.97 29.90
N ALA A 624 -23.17 -5.84 28.91
CA ALA A 624 -22.26 -4.70 28.80
C ALA A 624 -23.02 -3.39 28.55
N ILE A 625 -24.05 -3.44 27.70
CA ILE A 625 -24.99 -2.33 27.50
C ILE A 625 -25.75 -2.01 28.77
N ALA A 626 -26.17 -3.00 29.56
CA ALA A 626 -26.86 -2.77 30.84
C ALA A 626 -25.92 -2.28 31.96
N THR A 627 -24.61 -2.47 31.81
CA THR A 627 -23.59 -2.04 32.78
C THR A 627 -23.13 -0.61 32.52
N CYS A 628 -23.13 -0.18 31.25
CA CYS A 628 -22.86 1.21 30.86
C CYS A 628 -24.13 2.04 31.01
#